data_AF-A0A7J3QEZ9-F1
#
_entry.id   AF-A0A7J3QEZ9-F1
#
_cell.length_a   1.000
_cell.length_b   1.000
_cell.length_c   1.000
_cell.angle_alpha   90.00
_cell.angle_beta   90.00
_cell.angle_gamma   90.00
#
_symmetry.space_group_name_H-M   'P 1'
#
loop_
_entity.id
_entity.type
_entity.pdbx_description
1 polymer ?
#
loop_
_entity_poly.entity_id
_entity_poly.type
_entity_poly.pdbx_seq_one_letter_code
_entity_poly.pdbx_strand_id
1 'polypeptide(L)'
;MLKVSVEKIYLVKKGDKKILVELCRSSDGKLFVVPIYITRHVYTLPDGSEKEWEYDESKAEEIEFMSLPPNIREALSKIGL
;
A
#
# COMPACT_ATOMS: atom_id res chain seq x y z
N MET A 1 -11.37 -17.34 0.08
CA MET A 1 -10.49 -16.15 0.27
C MET A 1 -9.14 -16.49 -0.34
N LEU A 2 -8.61 -15.65 -1.23
CA LEU A 2 -7.36 -15.92 -1.93
C LEU A 2 -6.18 -15.58 -1.00
N LYS A 3 -5.27 -16.53 -0.75
CA LYS A 3 -4.10 -16.27 0.09
C LYS A 3 -3.04 -15.55 -0.75
N VAL A 4 -2.60 -14.40 -0.27
CA VAL A 4 -1.54 -13.59 -0.89
C VAL A 4 -0.45 -13.29 0.13
N SER A 5 0.76 -13.06 -0.34
CA SER A 5 1.89 -12.58 0.45
C SER A 5 2.43 -11.28 -0.13
N VAL A 6 2.83 -10.36 0.74
CA VAL A 6 3.49 -9.12 0.34
C VAL A 6 4.90 -9.45 -0.17
N GLU A 7 5.17 -9.13 -1.43
CA GLU A 7 6.50 -9.27 -2.04
C GLU A 7 7.32 -7.99 -1.91
N LYS A 8 6.66 -6.83 -2.03
CA LYS A 8 7.32 -5.53 -2.02
C LYS A 8 6.36 -4.43 -1.57
N ILE A 9 6.91 -3.41 -0.93
CA ILE A 9 6.17 -2.23 -0.52
C ILE A 9 6.84 -1.02 -1.15
N TYR A 10 6.06 -0.14 -1.76
CA TYR A 10 6.49 1.14 -2.26
C TYR A 10 5.84 2.27 -1.47
N LEU A 11 6.57 3.34 -1.23
CA LEU A 11 5.99 4.63 -0.89
C LEU A 11 6.03 5.50 -2.14
N VAL A 12 4.92 5.52 -2.86
CA VAL A 12 4.82 6.15 -4.17
C VAL A 12 4.55 7.64 -4.02
N LYS A 13 5.41 8.46 -4.61
CA LYS A 13 5.25 9.92 -4.70
C LYS A 13 4.60 10.29 -6.04
N LYS A 14 3.54 11.10 -5.98
CA LYS A 14 2.90 11.68 -7.18
C LYS A 14 2.48 13.12 -6.88
N GLY A 15 3.35 14.07 -7.26
CA GLY A 15 3.21 15.47 -6.83
C GLY A 15 3.29 15.55 -5.30
N ASP A 16 2.31 16.20 -4.69
CA ASP A 16 2.26 16.38 -3.22
C ASP A 16 1.65 15.16 -2.47
N LYS A 17 1.21 14.13 -3.19
CA LYS A 17 0.62 12.93 -2.59
C LYS A 17 1.68 11.86 -2.37
N LYS A 18 1.63 11.21 -1.21
CA LYS A 18 2.34 9.97 -0.89
C LYS A 18 1.34 8.85 -0.63
N ILE A 19 1.54 7.69 -1.26
CA ILE A 19 0.64 6.54 -1.16
C ILE A 19 1.47 5.29 -0.96
N LEU A 20 1.15 4.52 0.08
CA LEU A 20 1.78 3.22 0.30
C LEU A 20 1.16 2.22 -0.70
N VAL A 21 1.98 1.44 -1.40
CA VAL A 21 1.51 0.44 -2.36
C VAL A 21 2.17 -0.89 -2.03
N GLU A 22 1.35 -1.86 -1.62
CA GLU A 22 1.80 -3.24 -1.48
C GLU A 22 1.64 -3.99 -2.79
N LEU A 23 2.71 -4.68 -3.18
CA LEU A 23 2.69 -5.68 -4.23
C LEU A 23 2.51 -7.05 -3.60
N CYS A 24 1.32 -7.62 -3.80
CA CYS A 24 0.95 -8.90 -3.22
C CYS A 24 0.92 -9.97 -4.31
N ARG A 25 1.48 -11.14 -4.03
CA ARG A 25 1.47 -12.28 -4.95
C ARG A 25 0.68 -13.42 -4.36
N SER A 26 -0.19 -14.01 -5.17
CA SER A 26 -0.86 -15.25 -4.84
C SER A 26 0.00 -16.48 -5.13
N SER A 27 -0.39 -17.63 -4.58
CA SER A 27 0.29 -18.90 -4.84
C SER A 27 0.28 -19.34 -6.30
N ASP A 28 -0.65 -18.85 -7.12
CA ASP A 28 -0.72 -19.09 -8.57
C ASP A 28 0.00 -18.00 -9.40
N GLY A 29 0.78 -17.11 -8.76
CA GLY A 29 1.67 -16.16 -9.42
C GLY A 29 1.01 -14.84 -9.86
N LYS A 30 -0.27 -14.63 -9.57
CA LYS A 30 -0.97 -13.36 -9.90
C LYS A 30 -0.48 -12.24 -8.99
N LEU A 31 -0.19 -11.09 -9.61
CA LEU A 31 0.17 -9.86 -8.91
C LEU A 31 -1.07 -9.05 -8.59
N PHE A 32 -1.17 -8.59 -7.36
CA PHE A 32 -2.15 -7.64 -6.87
C PHE A 32 -1.42 -6.36 -6.49
N VAL A 33 -1.92 -5.23 -6.97
CA VAL A 33 -1.40 -3.90 -6.65
C VAL A 33 -2.39 -3.28 -5.67
N VAL A 34 -1.96 -3.05 -4.43
CA VAL A 34 -2.83 -2.65 -3.32
C VAL A 34 -2.40 -1.27 -2.83
N PRO A 35 -3.04 -0.18 -3.30
CA PRO A 35 -2.80 1.13 -2.73
C PRO A 35 -3.49 1.29 -1.36
N ILE A 36 -2.78 1.88 -0.43
CA ILE A 36 -3.22 2.16 0.93
C ILE A 36 -3.06 3.67 1.14
N TYR A 37 -4.20 4.36 1.18
CA TYR A 37 -4.27 5.82 1.33
C TYR A 37 -4.35 6.28 2.78
N ILE A 38 -4.88 5.43 3.66
CA ILE A 38 -4.99 5.67 5.09
C ILE A 38 -3.99 4.73 5.74
N THR A 39 -2.89 5.28 6.24
CA THR A 39 -1.83 4.52 6.91
C THR A 39 -1.92 4.63 8.43
N ARG A 40 -2.66 5.60 8.97
CA ARG A 40 -2.78 5.86 10.41
C ARG A 40 -4.22 5.71 10.85
N HIS A 41 -4.41 4.95 11.91
CA HIS A 41 -5.71 4.50 12.39
C HIS A 41 -5.81 4.74 13.89
N VAL A 42 -7.03 4.96 14.37
CA VAL A 42 -7.36 5.06 15.78
C VAL A 42 -8.41 3.99 16.10
N TYR A 43 -8.25 3.31 17.23
CA TYR A 43 -9.24 2.37 17.73
C TYR A 43 -9.46 2.56 19.23
N THR A 44 -10.69 2.31 19.66
CA THR A 44 -11.10 2.44 21.06
C THR A 44 -10.99 1.11 21.78
N LEU A 45 -10.41 1.12 22.97
CA LEU A 45 -10.32 -0.03 23.86
C LEU A 45 -11.62 -0.17 24.69
N PRO A 46 -11.87 -1.35 25.31
CA PRO A 46 -13.06 -1.57 26.13
C PRO A 46 -13.20 -0.62 27.33
N ASP A 47 -12.08 -0.03 27.80
CA ASP A 47 -12.05 0.94 28.88
C ASP A 47 -12.31 2.39 28.42
N GLY A 48 -12.57 2.60 27.13
CA GLY A 48 -12.84 3.91 26.53
C GLY A 48 -11.58 4.69 26.13
N SER A 49 -10.37 4.16 26.36
CA SER A 49 -9.14 4.80 25.90
C SER A 49 -8.92 4.60 24.39
N GLU A 50 -8.26 5.55 23.74
CA GLU A 50 -7.91 5.47 22.32
C GLU A 50 -6.46 5.03 22.15
N LYS A 51 -6.21 4.19 21.15
CA LYS A 51 -4.86 3.82 20.69
C LYS A 51 -4.70 4.10 19.21
N GLU A 52 -3.51 4.56 18.88
CA GLU A 52 -3.07 4.72 17.49
C GLU A 52 -2.39 3.45 17.00
N TRP A 53 -2.62 3.13 15.74
CA TRP A 53 -1.85 2.17 14.98
C TRP A 53 -1.52 2.76 13.63
N GLU A 54 -0.28 2.58 13.20
CA GLU A 54 0.22 3.05 11.92
C GLU A 54 0.77 1.87 11.12
N TYR A 55 0.55 1.89 9.81
CA TYR A 55 1.15 0.96 8.88
C TYR A 55 2.66 1.06 8.95
N ASP A 56 3.32 -0.09 9.08
CA ASP A 56 4.78 -0.15 9.09
C ASP A 56 5.34 0.11 7.68
N GLU A 57 5.81 1.33 7.45
CA GLU A 57 6.44 1.74 6.20
C GLU A 57 7.97 1.58 6.21
N SER A 58 8.57 1.01 7.26
CA SER A 58 10.04 0.91 7.40
C SER A 58 10.72 0.13 6.27
N LYS A 59 9.98 -0.77 5.61
CA LYS A 59 10.45 -1.59 4.47
C LYS A 59 10.03 -1.03 3.12
N ALA A 60 9.35 0.11 3.09
CA ALA A 60 8.87 0.71 1.85
C ALA A 60 10.03 1.38 1.09
N GLU A 61 10.13 1.07 -0.21
CA GLU A 61 11.02 1.80 -1.11
C GLU A 61 10.29 3.07 -1.58
N GLU A 62 10.86 4.25 -1.28
CA GLU A 62 10.35 5.50 -1.85
C GLU A 62 10.62 5.55 -3.35
N ILE A 63 9.58 5.80 -4.15
CA ILE A 63 9.70 5.84 -5.60
C ILE A 63 8.76 6.87 -6.22
N GLU A 64 9.22 7.58 -7.24
CA GLU A 64 8.36 8.47 -8.04
C GLU A 64 7.39 7.64 -8.89
N PHE A 65 6.14 8.10 -9.02
CA PHE A 65 5.09 7.38 -9.76
C PHE A 65 5.52 7.02 -11.18
N MET A 66 6.28 7.91 -11.85
CA MET A 66 6.74 7.67 -13.23
C MET A 66 7.85 6.62 -13.34
N SER A 67 8.54 6.32 -12.25
CA SER A 67 9.62 5.32 -12.18
C SER A 67 9.11 3.91 -11.87
N LEU A 68 7.83 3.75 -11.53
CA LEU A 68 7.22 2.45 -11.30
C LEU A 68 7.18 1.60 -12.59
N PRO A 69 7.27 0.26 -12.47
CA PRO A 69 7.05 -0.66 -13.58
C PRO A 69 5.72 -0.37 -14.32
N PRO A 70 5.68 -0.44 -15.67
CA PRO A 70 4.52 -0.04 -16.46
C PRO A 70 3.21 -0.71 -16.04
N ASN A 71 3.24 -2.01 -15.74
CA ASN A 71 2.06 -2.77 -15.31
C ASN A 71 1.50 -2.30 -13.95
N ILE A 72 2.35 -1.82 -13.04
CA ILE A 72 1.93 -1.28 -11.74
C ILE A 72 1.34 0.12 -11.94
N ARG A 73 1.99 0.98 -12.73
CA ARG A 73 1.46 2.31 -13.06
C ARG A 73 0.09 2.23 -13.72
N GLU A 74 -0.10 1.29 -14.64
CA GLU A 74 -1.39 1.09 -15.32
C GLU A 74 -2.47 0.65 -14.32
N ALA A 75 -2.16 -0.28 -13.42
CA ALA A 75 -3.09 -0.72 -12.38
C ALA A 75 -3.50 0.43 -11.44
N LEU A 76 -2.54 1.24 -10.99
CA LEU A 76 -2.79 2.41 -10.15
C LEU A 76 -3.60 3.49 -10.89
N SER A 77 -3.32 3.72 -12.16
CA SER A 77 -4.06 4.70 -12.99
C SER A 77 -5.53 4.31 -13.15
N LYS A 78 -5.84 3.01 -13.27
CA LYS A 78 -7.22 2.50 -13.39
C LYS A 78 -8.09 2.78 -12.15
N ILE A 79 -7.47 3.01 -11.00
CA ILE A 79 -8.15 3.30 -9.73
C ILE A 79 -8.00 4.77 -9.31
N GLY A 80 -7.66 5.65 -10.27
CA GLY A 80 -7.67 7.09 -10.10
C GLY A 80 -6.41 7.67 -9.49
N LEU A 81 -5.32 6.91 -9.46
CA LEU A 81 -4.06 7.30 -8.85
C LEU A 81 -3.12 7.97 -9.83
#